data_AF-A0A934FY61-F1
#
_entry.id   AF-A0A934FY61-F1
#
_cell.length_a   1.000
_cell.length_b   1.000
_cell.length_c   1.000
_cell.angle_alpha   90.00
_cell.angle_beta   90.00
_cell.angle_gamma   90.00
#
_symmetry.space_group_name_H-M   'P 1'
#
loop_
_entity.id
_entity.type
_entity.pdbx_description
1 polymer ?
#
loop_
_entity_poly.entity_id
_entity_poly.type
_entity_poly.pdbx_seq_one_letter_code
_entity_poly.pdbx_strand_id
1 'polypeptide(L)'
;DGVRLGSLLGVPVLLVASAETKASCDALSAALNALEAGKCTVIDGKGAYPWKESQPEIEQWIASQVRPIERQKVLIEPNHDNFKKAHWANITQAEPLLGTPMDKRPRLLVEADRAQNRIKVETQGVEQFQLLLNDSIVDLGKEFTVDVNGKLFTEKRTRSFSFMTEQMMTAYDPSWIFTAEYSVKVPKAPK
;
A
#
# COMPACT_ATOMS: atom_id res chain seq x y z
N ASP A 1 16.52 11.74 6.24
CA ASP A 1 15.92 11.16 7.46
C ASP A 1 15.09 9.94 7.11
N GLY A 2 15.28 8.84 7.84
CA GLY A 2 14.86 7.47 7.53
C GLY A 2 13.36 7.19 7.48
N VAL A 3 12.62 7.97 6.69
CA VAL A 3 11.24 7.71 6.28
C VAL A 3 11.26 6.61 5.24
N ARG A 4 10.49 5.55 5.47
CA ARG A 4 10.30 4.45 4.54
C ARG A 4 9.12 4.77 3.62
N LEU A 5 9.33 4.69 2.32
CA LEU A 5 8.36 5.14 1.32
C LEU A 5 7.57 3.98 0.71
N GLY A 6 7.83 2.73 1.13
CA GLY A 6 7.19 1.56 0.57
C GLY A 6 5.66 1.60 0.60
N SER A 7 5.06 2.16 1.65
CA SER A 7 3.60 2.33 1.76
C SER A 7 2.99 3.29 0.73
N LEU A 8 3.81 4.09 0.04
CA LEU A 8 3.39 4.97 -1.06
C LEU A 8 3.56 4.32 -2.43
N LEU A 9 3.96 3.05 -2.50
CA LEU A 9 4.13 2.35 -3.78
C LEU A 9 2.84 2.43 -4.61
N GLY A 10 2.98 2.96 -5.82
CA GLY A 10 1.88 3.13 -6.76
C GLY A 10 0.95 4.30 -6.52
N VAL A 11 1.13 5.05 -5.43
CA VAL A 11 0.35 6.25 -5.14
C VAL A 11 0.95 7.41 -5.94
N PRO A 12 0.17 8.12 -6.77
CA PRO A 12 0.63 9.37 -7.37
C PRO A 12 0.91 10.40 -6.28
N VAL A 13 2.09 11.00 -6.30
CA VAL A 13 2.53 12.01 -5.32
C VAL A 13 2.84 13.32 -6.04
N LEU A 14 2.23 14.41 -5.57
CA LEU A 14 2.57 15.76 -5.98
C LEU A 14 3.34 16.45 -4.85
N LEU A 15 4.52 16.97 -5.16
CA LEU A 15 5.31 17.81 -4.27
C LEU A 15 5.26 19.24 -4.78
N VAL A 16 4.89 20.18 -3.90
CA VAL A 16 4.92 21.62 -4.19
C VAL A 16 6.13 22.19 -3.47
N ALA A 17 7.13 22.64 -4.23
CA ALA A 17 8.41 23.09 -3.70
C ALA A 17 8.47 24.62 -3.55
N SER A 18 8.96 25.12 -2.43
CA SER A 18 9.45 26.49 -2.31
C SER A 18 10.93 26.56 -2.70
N ALA A 19 11.50 27.77 -2.77
CA ALA A 19 12.94 27.95 -2.96
C ALA A 19 13.75 27.23 -1.85
N GLU A 20 13.25 27.27 -0.61
CA GLU A 20 13.89 26.64 0.55
C GLU A 20 13.75 25.12 0.57
N THR A 21 12.63 24.57 0.08
CA THR A 21 12.36 23.11 0.15
C THR A 21 12.71 22.35 -1.13
N LYS A 22 13.13 23.04 -2.19
CA LYS A 22 13.38 22.44 -3.52
C LYS A 22 14.31 21.23 -3.45
N ALA A 23 15.44 21.34 -2.75
CA ALA A 23 16.41 20.25 -2.63
C ALA A 23 15.80 19.01 -1.93
N SER A 24 14.99 19.21 -0.90
CA SER A 24 14.29 18.11 -0.21
C SER A 24 13.21 17.48 -1.08
N CYS A 25 12.45 18.28 -1.83
CA CYS A 25 11.46 17.78 -2.78
C CYS A 25 12.10 16.95 -3.90
N ASP A 26 13.24 17.40 -4.43
CA ASP A 26 13.98 16.68 -5.48
C ASP A 26 14.53 15.34 -4.95
N ALA A 27 15.10 15.34 -3.74
CA ALA A 27 15.57 14.11 -3.11
C ALA A 27 14.43 13.12 -2.85
N LEU A 28 13.27 13.59 -2.38
CA LEU A 28 12.10 12.75 -2.15
C LEU A 28 11.51 12.22 -3.47
N SER A 29 11.46 13.06 -4.50
CA SER A 29 11.05 12.67 -5.85
C SER A 29 11.95 11.58 -6.43
N ALA A 30 13.27 11.72 -6.29
CA ALA A 30 14.22 10.70 -6.71
C ALA A 30 14.00 9.37 -5.97
N ALA A 31 13.79 9.41 -4.65
CA ALA A 31 13.54 8.21 -3.85
C ALA A 31 12.21 7.51 -4.22
N LEU A 32 11.13 8.27 -4.45
CA LEU A 32 9.83 7.72 -4.88
C LEU A 32 9.91 7.13 -6.29
N ASN A 33 10.57 7.83 -7.22
CA ASN A 33 10.72 7.35 -8.60
C ASN A 33 11.68 6.15 -8.71
N ALA A 34 12.58 5.96 -7.74
CA ALA A 34 13.38 4.74 -7.62
C ALA A 34 12.54 3.52 -7.20
N LEU A 35 11.44 3.72 -6.46
CA LEU A 35 10.48 2.64 -6.13
C LEU A 35 9.58 2.33 -7.33
N GLU A 36 9.02 3.36 -7.96
CA GLU A 36 8.19 3.24 -9.16
C GLU A 36 8.27 4.53 -9.98
N ALA A 37 8.90 4.43 -11.16
CA ALA A 37 9.16 5.58 -12.00
C ALA A 37 7.87 6.29 -12.45
N GLY A 38 7.90 7.62 -12.45
CA GLY A 38 6.80 8.46 -12.95
C GLY A 38 5.63 8.63 -11.97
N LYS A 39 5.80 8.22 -10.70
CA LYS A 39 4.75 8.37 -9.67
C LYS A 39 4.90 9.64 -8.83
N CYS A 40 6.06 10.31 -8.86
CA CYS A 40 6.24 11.59 -8.20
C CYS A 40 6.41 12.74 -9.20
N THR A 41 5.61 13.79 -9.04
CA THR A 41 5.70 15.05 -9.79
C THR A 41 6.08 16.17 -8.83
N VAL A 42 7.02 17.03 -9.24
CA VAL A 42 7.40 18.23 -8.48
C VAL A 42 6.99 19.45 -9.29
N ILE A 43 6.32 20.41 -8.63
CA ILE A 43 6.04 21.73 -9.20
C ILE A 43 6.65 22.80 -8.31
N ASP A 44 7.04 23.92 -8.91
CA ASP A 44 7.46 25.11 -8.16
C ASP A 44 6.21 25.84 -7.64
N GLY A 45 6.15 26.01 -6.32
CA GLY A 45 5.06 26.68 -5.63
C GLY A 45 5.01 28.17 -5.97
N LYS A 46 3.81 28.68 -6.21
CA LYS A 46 3.53 30.09 -6.45
C LYS A 46 2.88 30.72 -5.21
N GLY A 47 3.34 31.91 -4.86
CA GLY A 47 2.93 32.60 -3.63
C GLY A 47 3.52 31.96 -2.37
N ALA A 48 2.85 32.11 -1.23
CA ALA A 48 3.23 31.45 0.02
C ALA A 48 2.31 30.25 0.31
N TYR A 49 2.79 29.30 1.13
CA TYR A 49 1.95 28.23 1.68
C TYR A 49 0.67 28.83 2.30
N PRO A 50 -0.55 28.34 1.96
CA PRO A 50 -0.87 27.04 1.35
C PRO A 50 -0.93 27.01 -0.19
N TRP A 51 -0.13 27.82 -0.89
CA TRP A 51 0.07 27.75 -2.35
C TRP A 51 -1.18 28.03 -3.17
N LYS A 52 -1.98 29.02 -2.75
CA LYS A 52 -3.24 29.38 -3.43
C LYS A 52 -3.04 29.72 -4.90
N GLU A 53 -1.89 30.29 -5.26
CA GLU A 53 -1.58 30.68 -6.64
C GLU A 53 -1.17 29.48 -7.52
N SER A 54 -0.79 28.34 -6.93
CA SER A 54 -0.55 27.08 -7.64
C SER A 54 -1.83 26.24 -7.80
N GLN A 55 -2.98 26.71 -7.31
CA GLN A 55 -4.22 25.94 -7.31
C GLN A 55 -4.60 25.37 -8.70
N PRO A 56 -4.53 26.13 -9.82
CA PRO A 56 -4.88 25.59 -11.13
C PRO A 56 -4.01 24.40 -11.57
N GLU A 57 -2.72 24.44 -11.26
CA GLU A 57 -1.76 23.38 -11.61
C GLU A 57 -1.98 22.13 -10.75
N ILE A 58 -2.27 22.32 -9.46
CA ILE A 58 -2.61 21.25 -8.53
C ILE A 58 -3.90 20.57 -8.98
N GLU A 59 -4.94 21.33 -9.30
CA GLU A 59 -6.23 20.80 -9.78
C GLU A 59 -6.08 20.03 -11.10
N GLN A 60 -5.32 20.58 -12.05
CA GLN A 60 -5.02 19.90 -13.31
C GLN A 60 -4.28 18.58 -13.08
N TRP A 61 -3.28 18.58 -12.20
CA TRP A 61 -2.55 17.36 -11.85
C TRP A 61 -3.49 16.32 -11.22
N ILE A 62 -4.31 16.71 -10.23
CA ILE A 62 -5.29 15.82 -9.59
C ILE A 62 -6.24 15.22 -10.63
N ALA A 63 -6.77 16.04 -11.53
CA ALA A 63 -7.71 15.58 -12.57
C ALA A 63 -7.10 14.58 -13.56
N SER A 64 -5.78 14.61 -13.74
CA SER A 64 -5.06 13.65 -14.59
C SER A 64 -4.73 12.32 -13.89
N GLN A 65 -4.84 12.27 -12.56
CA GLN A 65 -4.51 11.05 -11.82
C GLN A 65 -5.67 10.07 -11.81
N VAL A 66 -5.32 8.79 -11.95
CA VAL A 66 -6.25 7.67 -11.70
C VAL A 66 -5.76 6.91 -10.49
N ARG A 67 -6.66 6.67 -9.53
CA ARG A 67 -6.33 5.91 -8.32
C ARG A 67 -6.27 4.40 -8.64
N PRO A 68 -5.12 3.73 -8.45
CA PRO A 68 -5.00 2.30 -8.68
C PRO A 68 -5.39 1.52 -7.42
N ILE A 69 -6.64 1.08 -7.31
CA ILE A 69 -7.16 0.38 -6.12
C ILE A 69 -6.68 -1.08 -6.07
N GLU A 70 -6.60 -1.73 -7.23
CA GLU A 70 -6.43 -3.18 -7.36
C GLU A 70 -5.02 -3.54 -7.82
N ARG A 71 -4.03 -2.93 -7.18
CA ARG A 71 -2.62 -3.14 -7.54
C ARG A 71 -2.21 -4.57 -7.30
N GLN A 72 -1.49 -5.17 -8.25
CA GLN A 72 -0.95 -6.51 -8.07
C GLN A 72 0.20 -6.55 -7.05
N LYS A 73 0.87 -5.41 -6.80
CA LYS A 73 1.98 -5.32 -5.84
C LYS A 73 1.72 -4.24 -4.80
N VAL A 74 1.82 -4.62 -3.53
CA VAL A 74 1.64 -3.77 -2.36
C VAL A 74 2.83 -3.93 -1.44
N LEU A 75 3.40 -2.82 -0.98
CA LEU A 75 4.46 -2.80 0.01
C LEU A 75 3.98 -1.95 1.18
N ILE A 76 4.16 -2.44 2.41
CA ILE A 76 3.87 -1.71 3.64
C ILE A 76 5.15 -1.64 4.46
N GLU A 77 5.59 -0.43 4.72
CA GLU A 77 6.76 -0.12 5.55
C GLU A 77 6.36 0.99 6.54
N PRO A 78 5.76 0.63 7.69
CA PRO A 78 5.18 1.61 8.60
C PRO A 78 6.23 2.62 9.11
N ASN A 79 5.93 3.91 9.04
CA ASN A 79 6.71 4.95 9.74
C ASN A 79 6.16 5.25 11.14
N HIS A 80 4.95 4.77 11.44
CA HIS A 80 4.31 4.84 12.75
C HIS A 80 3.54 3.53 12.99
N ASP A 81 3.37 3.13 14.25
CA ASP A 81 2.60 1.94 14.64
C ASP A 81 1.10 2.00 14.24
N ASN A 82 0.64 3.17 13.76
CA ASN A 82 -0.73 3.40 13.30
C ASN A 82 -0.85 3.29 11.77
N PHE A 83 0.27 3.33 11.03
CA PHE A 83 0.30 3.34 9.57
C PHE A 83 0.65 1.96 9.02
N LYS A 84 -0.28 1.03 9.22
CA LYS A 84 -0.12 -0.41 8.95
C LYS A 84 -0.91 -0.91 7.74
N LYS A 85 -1.55 -0.01 6.99
CA LYS A 85 -2.43 -0.33 5.85
C LYS A 85 -1.92 0.34 4.58
N ALA A 86 -1.99 -0.37 3.46
CA ALA A 86 -1.83 0.20 2.13
C ALA A 86 -2.64 -0.64 1.14
N HIS A 87 -3.40 0.04 0.27
CA HIS A 87 -4.29 -0.63 -0.69
C HIS A 87 -5.11 -1.74 0.00
N TRP A 88 -5.11 -2.95 -0.54
CA TRP A 88 -5.87 -4.09 -0.04
C TRP A 88 -5.12 -4.95 0.99
N ALA A 89 -3.97 -4.50 1.52
CA ALA A 89 -3.21 -5.22 2.54
C ALA A 89 -3.13 -4.45 3.86
N ASN A 90 -3.15 -5.18 4.97
CA ASN A 90 -3.16 -4.64 6.31
C ASN A 90 -2.31 -5.48 7.26
N ILE A 91 -1.36 -4.85 7.97
CA ILE A 91 -0.65 -5.45 9.10
C ILE A 91 -1.54 -5.30 10.33
N THR A 92 -2.12 -6.40 10.82
CA THR A 92 -2.99 -6.37 12.01
C THR A 92 -2.19 -6.51 13.30
N GLN A 93 -1.03 -7.18 13.25
CA GLN A 93 -0.13 -7.33 14.40
C GLN A 93 1.34 -7.40 13.94
N ALA A 94 2.21 -6.67 14.62
CA ALA A 94 3.63 -6.59 14.31
C ALA A 94 4.42 -6.08 15.52
N GLU A 95 5.74 -6.28 15.48
CA GLU A 95 6.65 -5.69 16.46
C GLU A 95 6.52 -4.15 16.48
N PRO A 96 6.66 -3.50 17.65
CA PRO A 96 6.58 -2.05 17.74
C PRO A 96 7.73 -1.38 16.98
N LEU A 97 7.49 -0.22 16.39
CA LEU A 97 8.56 0.53 15.73
C LEU A 97 9.55 1.16 16.71
N LEU A 98 9.06 1.57 17.89
CA LEU A 98 9.89 2.16 18.92
C LEU A 98 10.88 1.11 19.47
N GLY A 99 12.17 1.42 19.41
CA GLY A 99 13.24 0.52 19.86
C GLY A 99 13.66 -0.53 18.83
N THR A 100 12.93 -0.70 17.73
CA THR A 100 13.28 -1.66 16.67
C THR A 100 14.25 -1.03 15.65
N PRO A 101 15.43 -1.63 15.42
CA PRO A 101 16.38 -1.20 14.40
C PRO A 101 15.74 -1.10 13.02
N MET A 102 16.13 -0.10 12.22
CA MET A 102 15.46 0.23 10.95
C MET A 102 15.40 -0.95 9.98
N ASP A 103 16.47 -1.74 9.91
CA ASP A 103 16.62 -2.95 9.11
C ASP A 103 15.74 -4.12 9.58
N LYS A 104 15.27 -4.09 10.83
CA LYS A 104 14.39 -5.13 11.44
C LYS A 104 12.94 -4.70 11.56
N ARG A 105 12.63 -3.44 11.25
CA ARG A 105 11.27 -2.91 11.37
C ARG A 105 10.28 -3.74 10.54
N PRO A 106 9.00 -3.79 10.97
CA PRO A 106 7.93 -4.44 10.25
C PRO A 106 7.90 -4.04 8.79
N ARG A 107 7.75 -5.05 7.92
CA ARG A 107 7.61 -4.92 6.47
C ARG A 107 6.69 -6.03 5.96
N LEU A 108 5.78 -5.66 5.07
CA LEU A 108 4.89 -6.60 4.37
C LEU A 108 4.95 -6.29 2.87
N LEU A 109 5.47 -7.20 2.07
CA LEU A 109 5.39 -7.16 0.61
C LEU A 109 4.40 -8.23 0.16
N VAL A 110 3.39 -7.82 -0.60
CA VAL A 110 2.36 -8.68 -1.16
C VAL A 110 2.34 -8.53 -2.67
N GLU A 111 2.39 -9.66 -3.38
CA GLU A 111 2.31 -9.73 -4.84
C GLU A 111 1.23 -10.74 -5.24
N ALA A 112 0.18 -10.26 -5.89
CA ALA A 112 -0.86 -11.07 -6.49
C ALA A 112 -0.47 -11.43 -7.93
N ASP A 113 -0.60 -12.71 -8.26
CA ASP A 113 -0.54 -13.26 -9.60
C ASP A 113 -1.91 -13.85 -9.93
N ARG A 114 -2.74 -13.02 -10.55
CA ARG A 114 -4.10 -13.40 -10.93
C ARG A 114 -4.13 -14.54 -11.96
N ALA A 115 -3.10 -14.67 -12.80
CA ALA A 115 -3.02 -15.71 -13.83
C ALA A 115 -2.76 -17.08 -13.19
N GLN A 116 -1.84 -17.16 -12.23
CA GLN A 116 -1.57 -18.37 -11.45
C GLN A 116 -2.57 -18.58 -10.30
N ASN A 117 -3.42 -17.59 -10.04
CA ASN A 117 -4.31 -17.56 -8.88
C ASN A 117 -3.54 -17.74 -7.56
N ARG A 118 -2.47 -16.96 -7.41
CA ARG A 118 -1.54 -17.06 -6.28
C ARG A 118 -1.27 -15.68 -5.70
N ILE A 119 -1.11 -15.62 -4.39
CA ILE A 119 -0.60 -14.45 -3.68
C ILE A 119 0.71 -14.84 -3.01
N LYS A 120 1.77 -14.11 -3.28
CA LYS A 120 3.05 -14.22 -2.58
C LYS A 120 3.14 -13.13 -1.52
N VAL A 121 3.56 -13.52 -0.32
CA VAL A 121 3.68 -12.66 0.85
C VAL A 121 5.05 -12.84 1.46
N GLU A 122 5.81 -11.75 1.52
CA GLU A 122 7.09 -11.67 2.21
C GLU A 122 6.94 -10.73 3.40
N THR A 123 7.28 -11.23 4.59
CA THR A 123 7.10 -10.48 5.83
C THR A 123 8.40 -10.41 6.63
N GLN A 124 8.59 -9.31 7.34
CA GLN A 124 9.60 -9.15 8.38
C GLN A 124 8.95 -8.45 9.57
N GLY A 125 9.17 -8.90 10.81
CA GLY A 125 8.63 -8.25 12.01
C GLY A 125 7.09 -8.17 12.07
N VAL A 126 6.38 -8.93 11.23
CA VAL A 126 4.91 -9.01 11.18
C VAL A 126 4.47 -10.34 11.79
N GLU A 127 3.49 -10.28 12.68
CA GLU A 127 2.92 -11.44 13.36
C GLU A 127 1.60 -11.87 12.73
N GLN A 128 0.79 -10.91 12.28
CA GLN A 128 -0.48 -11.15 11.63
C GLN A 128 -0.76 -10.08 10.58
N PHE A 129 -1.34 -10.50 9.46
CA PHE A 129 -1.83 -9.60 8.42
C PHE A 129 -3.21 -10.04 7.91
N GLN A 130 -3.87 -9.13 7.22
CA GLN A 130 -5.15 -9.30 6.56
C GLN A 130 -5.04 -8.80 5.11
N LEU A 131 -5.64 -9.56 4.19
CA LEU A 131 -5.80 -9.21 2.79
C LEU A 131 -7.29 -9.02 2.50
N LEU A 132 -7.63 -7.94 1.83
CA LEU A 132 -8.93 -7.71 1.23
C LEU A 132 -8.90 -8.24 -0.20
N LEU A 133 -9.88 -9.06 -0.59
CA LEU A 133 -9.85 -9.82 -1.83
C LEU A 133 -11.09 -9.56 -2.68
N ASN A 134 -10.87 -9.51 -3.99
CA ASN A 134 -11.88 -9.49 -5.03
C ASN A 134 -11.34 -10.20 -6.28
N ASP A 135 -12.15 -10.27 -7.34
CA ASP A 135 -11.84 -11.05 -8.54
C ASP A 135 -10.74 -10.49 -9.44
N SER A 136 -10.29 -9.25 -9.23
CA SER A 136 -9.14 -8.70 -9.93
C SER A 136 -7.81 -9.00 -9.25
N ILE A 137 -7.84 -9.30 -7.94
CA ILE A 137 -6.66 -9.77 -7.18
C ILE A 137 -6.50 -11.28 -7.35
N VAL A 138 -7.55 -12.06 -7.09
CA VAL A 138 -7.56 -13.52 -7.19
C VAL A 138 -8.93 -14.00 -7.67
N ASP A 139 -8.96 -15.11 -8.40
CA ASP A 139 -10.19 -15.80 -8.75
C ASP A 139 -10.86 -16.42 -7.52
N LEU A 140 -11.93 -15.80 -7.03
CA LEU A 140 -12.69 -16.32 -5.92
C LEU A 140 -13.66 -17.45 -6.35
N GLY A 141 -13.73 -17.77 -7.65
CA GLY A 141 -14.49 -18.90 -8.17
C GLY A 141 -13.81 -20.27 -7.97
N LYS A 142 -12.50 -20.27 -7.69
CA LYS A 142 -11.67 -21.48 -7.51
C LYS A 142 -10.77 -21.36 -6.27
N GLU A 143 -10.08 -22.44 -5.95
CA GLU A 143 -9.03 -22.40 -4.92
C GLU A 143 -7.86 -21.53 -5.40
N PHE A 144 -7.23 -20.83 -4.47
CA PHE A 144 -6.05 -20.03 -4.68
C PHE A 144 -4.97 -20.38 -3.67
N THR A 145 -3.73 -20.06 -4.01
CA THR A 145 -2.58 -20.33 -3.14
C THR A 145 -2.10 -19.05 -2.51
N VAL A 146 -1.85 -19.06 -1.20
CA VAL A 146 -1.10 -18.00 -0.53
C VAL A 146 0.23 -18.56 -0.06
N ASP A 147 1.32 -17.98 -0.56
CA ASP A 147 2.68 -18.31 -0.16
C ASP A 147 3.17 -17.28 0.83
N VAL A 148 3.29 -17.64 2.11
CA VAL A 148 3.79 -16.77 3.17
C VAL A 148 5.18 -17.22 3.58
N ASN A 149 6.19 -16.46 3.19
CA ASN A 149 7.61 -16.75 3.44
C ASN A 149 8.01 -18.18 3.01
N GLY A 150 7.51 -18.67 1.87
CA GLY A 150 7.78 -20.02 1.36
C GLY A 150 6.81 -21.09 1.85
N LYS A 151 5.95 -20.79 2.84
CA LYS A 151 4.92 -21.72 3.30
C LYS A 151 3.63 -21.52 2.50
N LEU A 152 3.21 -22.57 1.81
CA LEU A 152 2.02 -22.57 0.97
C LEU A 152 0.76 -22.89 1.78
N PHE A 153 -0.29 -22.12 1.51
CA PHE A 153 -1.66 -22.32 2.00
C PHE A 153 -2.60 -22.41 0.81
N THR A 154 -3.38 -23.48 0.73
CA THR A 154 -4.48 -23.57 -0.24
C THR A 154 -5.75 -23.05 0.42
N GLU A 155 -6.40 -22.10 -0.23
CA GLU A 155 -7.55 -21.39 0.31
C GLU A 155 -8.69 -21.32 -0.68
N LYS A 156 -9.92 -21.30 -0.15
CA LYS A 156 -11.14 -20.98 -0.89
C LYS A 156 -11.96 -19.99 -0.08
N ARG A 157 -12.39 -18.90 -0.71
CA ARG A 157 -13.16 -17.85 -0.05
C ARG A 157 -14.44 -17.59 -0.81
N THR A 158 -15.53 -17.38 -0.08
CA THR A 158 -16.83 -17.05 -0.64
C THR A 158 -17.01 -15.54 -0.65
N ARG A 159 -17.57 -15.01 -1.74
CA ARG A 159 -17.94 -13.60 -1.84
C ARG A 159 -19.05 -13.28 -0.84
N SER A 160 -18.93 -12.17 -0.14
CA SER A 160 -19.89 -11.69 0.84
C SER A 160 -20.32 -10.27 0.48
N PHE A 161 -21.59 -10.13 0.09
CA PHE A 161 -22.19 -8.83 -0.18
C PHE A 161 -22.23 -7.95 1.08
N SER A 162 -22.57 -8.55 2.23
CA SER A 162 -22.58 -7.83 3.51
C SER A 162 -21.21 -7.25 3.86
N PHE A 163 -20.15 -8.06 3.71
CA PHE A 163 -18.77 -7.59 3.92
C PHE A 163 -18.42 -6.45 2.96
N MET A 164 -18.73 -6.62 1.67
CA MET A 164 -18.49 -5.59 0.66
C MET A 164 -19.17 -4.27 1.03
N THR A 165 -20.45 -4.31 1.43
CA THR A 165 -21.18 -3.11 1.82
C THR A 165 -20.62 -2.46 3.08
N GLU A 166 -20.21 -3.25 4.08
CA GLU A 166 -19.60 -2.75 5.31
C GLU A 166 -18.26 -2.06 5.02
N GLN A 167 -17.40 -2.67 4.19
CA GLN A 167 -16.12 -2.09 3.80
C GLN A 167 -16.29 -0.77 3.03
N MET A 168 -17.21 -0.75 2.05
CA MET A 168 -17.51 0.46 1.27
C MET A 168 -17.99 1.61 2.16
N MET A 169 -18.89 1.32 3.10
CA MET A 169 -19.43 2.32 4.04
C MET A 169 -18.38 2.80 5.03
N THR A 170 -17.53 1.91 5.54
CA THR A 170 -16.46 2.26 6.50
C THR A 170 -15.35 3.07 5.84
N ALA A 171 -15.03 2.75 4.58
CA ALA A 171 -14.02 3.48 3.81
C ALA A 171 -14.55 4.83 3.26
N TYR A 172 -15.86 5.04 3.27
CA TYR A 172 -16.54 6.15 2.57
C TYR A 172 -16.10 6.25 1.11
N ASP A 173 -15.92 5.10 0.46
CA ASP A 173 -15.30 5.01 -0.85
C ASP A 173 -16.04 4.00 -1.74
N PRO A 174 -16.84 4.46 -2.73
CA PRO A 174 -17.64 3.58 -3.57
C PRO A 174 -16.83 2.71 -4.51
N SER A 175 -15.53 3.00 -4.71
CA SER A 175 -14.66 2.13 -5.49
C SER A 175 -13.87 1.14 -4.63
N TRP A 176 -14.02 1.17 -3.30
CA TRP A 176 -13.36 0.25 -2.36
C TRP A 176 -14.12 -1.08 -2.26
N ILE A 177 -14.16 -1.82 -3.37
CA ILE A 177 -15.00 -3.01 -3.53
C ILE A 177 -14.19 -4.28 -3.30
N PHE A 178 -14.24 -4.78 -2.06
CA PHE A 178 -13.69 -6.08 -1.67
C PHE A 178 -14.80 -7.00 -1.17
N THR A 179 -14.83 -8.21 -1.68
CA THR A 179 -15.93 -9.16 -1.43
C THR A 179 -15.53 -10.31 -0.50
N ALA A 180 -14.25 -10.44 -0.18
CA ALA A 180 -13.76 -11.44 0.74
C ALA A 180 -12.57 -10.89 1.54
N GLU A 181 -12.27 -11.55 2.64
CA GLU A 181 -11.07 -11.28 3.41
C GLU A 181 -10.31 -12.58 3.70
N TYR A 182 -9.01 -12.41 3.90
CA TYR A 182 -8.12 -13.48 4.32
C TYR A 182 -7.16 -12.98 5.40
N SER A 183 -7.24 -13.57 6.59
CA SER A 183 -6.39 -13.23 7.73
C SER A 183 -5.44 -14.38 8.03
N VAL A 184 -4.16 -14.06 8.22
CA VAL A 184 -3.10 -15.07 8.45
C VAL A 184 -2.22 -14.66 9.60
N LYS A 185 -1.94 -15.63 10.49
CA LYS A 185 -0.81 -15.56 11.41
C LYS A 185 0.44 -16.00 10.68
N VAL A 186 1.47 -15.15 10.68
CA VAL A 186 2.71 -15.41 9.96
C VAL A 186 3.35 -16.70 10.52
N PRO A 187 3.70 -17.68 9.66
CA PRO A 187 4.39 -18.87 10.10
C PRO A 187 5.72 -18.50 10.76
N LYS A 188 5.95 -19.02 11.97
CA LYS A 188 7.27 -18.89 12.59
C LYS A 188 8.27 -19.69 11.76
N ALA A 189 9.44 -19.11 11.51
CA ALA A 189 10.55 -19.85 10.92
C ALA A 189 10.84 -21.08 11.79
N PRO A 190 11.21 -22.24 11.20
CA PRO A 190 11.80 -23.32 11.96
C PRO A 190 12.97 -22.75 12.77
N LYS A 191 13.00 -23.05 14.07
CA LYS A 191 14.17 -22.72 14.90
C LYS A 191 15.38 -23.52 14.47
#